data_AF-D8L6Y2-F1
#
_entry.id   AF-D8L6Y2-F1
#
_cell.length_a   1.000
_cell.length_b   1.000
_cell.length_c   1.000
_cell.angle_alpha   90.00
_cell.angle_beta   90.00
_cell.angle_gamma   90.00
#
_symmetry.space_group_name_H-M   'P 1'
#
loop_
_entity.id
_entity.type
_entity.pdbx_description
1 polymer ?
#
loop_
_entity_poly.entity_id
_entity_poly.type
_entity_poly.pdbx_seq_one_letter_code
_entity_poly.pdbx_strand_id
1 'polypeptide(L)' 'TLILINNKISKISPGAFAPLVKLERLYLSKNQLKELPEKMPKTLQELRVHENEITKVRKSVFNGLNQMIVV' A
#
# COMPACT_ATOMS: atom_id res chain seq x y z
N THR A 1 -6.70 -5.03 9.27
CA THR A 1 -7.13 -4.56 7.94
C THR A 1 -7.39 -3.06 7.98
N LEU A 2 -7.02 -2.32 6.94
CA LEU A 2 -7.32 -0.90 6.75
C LEU A 2 -7.94 -0.72 5.36
N ILE A 3 -9.11 -0.07 5.32
CA ILE A 3 -9.90 0.13 4.09
C ILE A 3 -9.98 1.62 3.81
N LEU A 4 -9.43 2.04 2.68
CA LEU A 4 -9.38 3.42 2.19
C LEU A 4 -9.88 3.50 0.74
N ILE A 5 -10.73 2.56 0.33
CA ILE A 5 -11.27 2.44 -1.03
C ILE A 5 -12.17 3.66 -1.34
N ASN A 6 -12.14 4.10 -2.60
CA ASN A 6 -13.03 5.15 -3.13
C ASN A 6 -12.86 6.50 -2.41
N ASN A 7 -11.61 6.94 -2.29
CA ASN A 7 -11.25 8.25 -1.76
C ASN A 7 -10.51 9.08 -2.81
N LYS A 8 -10.07 10.28 -2.42
CA LYS A 8 -9.29 11.19 -3.26
C LYS A 8 -7.81 11.20 -2.86
N ILE A 9 -7.28 10.07 -2.38
CA ILE A 9 -5.90 10.00 -1.92
C ILE A 9 -4.98 10.02 -3.13
N SER A 10 -4.17 11.06 -3.24
CA SER A 10 -3.21 11.24 -4.35
C SER A 10 -1.76 11.01 -3.93
N LYS A 11 -1.47 11.11 -2.62
CA LYS A 11 -0.13 10.90 -2.04
C LYS A 11 -0.25 10.25 -0.67
N ILE A 12 0.71 9.39 -0.35
CA ILE A 12 0.89 8.79 0.97
C ILE A 12 2.34 8.97 1.37
N SER A 13 2.58 9.56 2.54
CA SER A 13 3.94 9.77 3.04
C SER A 13 4.68 8.45 3.27
N PRO A 14 5.98 8.36 2.99
CA PRO A 14 6.78 7.18 3.30
C PRO A 14 6.64 6.79 4.78
N GLY A 15 6.32 5.51 5.04
CA GLY A 15 6.13 5.02 6.40
C GLY A 15 4.85 5.46 7.10
N ALA A 16 3.88 6.06 6.40
CA ALA A 16 2.57 6.42 6.98
C ALA A 16 1.86 5.24 7.66
N PHE A 17 2.12 4.02 7.18
CA PHE A 17 1.55 2.79 7.75
C PHE A 17 2.52 2.04 8.68
N ALA A 18 3.78 2.45 8.79
CA ALA A 18 4.80 1.74 9.56
C ALA A 18 4.44 1.50 11.04
N PRO A 19 3.74 2.41 11.75
CA PRO A 19 3.29 2.16 13.12
C PRO A 19 2.21 1.06 13.24
N LEU A 20 1.55 0.69 12.15
CA LEU A 20 0.49 -0.31 12.13
C LEU A 20 1.09 -1.72 12.09
N VAL A 21 1.79 -2.10 13.15
CA VAL A 21 2.59 -3.35 13.23
C VAL A 21 1.78 -4.64 13.07
N LYS A 22 0.45 -4.60 13.24
CA LYS A 22 -0.47 -5.72 13.04
C LYS A 22 -1.29 -5.62 11.73
N LEU A 23 -0.92 -4.73 10.82
CA LEU A 23 -1.68 -4.52 9.59
C LEU A 23 -1.37 -5.60 8.55
N GLU A 24 -2.32 -6.51 8.34
CA GLU A 24 -2.19 -7.60 7.36
C GLU A 24 -2.77 -7.27 5.98
N ARG A 25 -3.80 -6.40 5.92
CA ARG A 25 -4.51 -6.08 4.68
C ARG A 25 -4.70 -4.58 4.52
N LEU A 26 -4.33 -4.04 3.36
CA LEU A 26 -4.46 -2.62 3.02
C LEU A 26 -5.16 -2.46 1.66
N TYR A 27 -6.32 -1.82 1.67
CA TYR A 27 -7.09 -1.58 0.45
C TYR A 27 -7.11 -0.09 0.11
N LEU A 28 -6.51 0.26 -1.01
CA LEU A 28 -6.36 1.61 -1.55
C LEU A 28 -6.96 1.74 -2.96
N SER A 29 -7.74 0.76 -3.41
CA SER A 29 -8.38 0.80 -4.72
C SER A 29 -9.28 2.03 -4.91
N LYS A 30 -9.48 2.47 -6.16
CA LYS A 30 -10.31 3.65 -6.48
C LYS A 30 -9.80 4.92 -5.78
N ASN A 31 -8.52 5.23 -5.99
CA ASN A 31 -7.88 6.46 -5.51
C ASN A 31 -7.09 7.11 -6.67
N GLN A 32 -6.26 8.10 -6.37
CA GLN A 32 -5.49 8.87 -7.36
C GLN A 32 -3.98 8.70 -7.15
N LEU A 33 -3.56 7.56 -6.58
CA LEU A 33 -2.16 7.30 -6.28
C LEU A 33 -1.35 7.17 -7.57
N LYS A 34 -0.27 7.94 -7.66
CA LYS A 34 0.69 7.85 -8.78
C LYS A 34 1.87 6.91 -8.49
N GLU A 35 2.10 6.65 -7.21
CA GLU A 35 3.16 5.80 -6.69
C GLU A 35 2.68 5.12 -5.40
N LEU A 36 3.30 3.97 -5.07
CA LEU A 36 3.07 3.29 -3.80
C LEU A 36 3.97 3.89 -2.69
N PRO A 37 3.48 3.97 -1.44
CA PRO A 37 4.30 4.42 -0.33
C PRO A 37 5.41 3.42 -0.02
N GLU A 38 6.57 3.96 0.33
CA GLU A 38 7.69 3.15 0.85
C GLU A 38 7.50 2.82 2.33
N LYS A 39 8.28 1.86 2.83
CA LYS A 39 8.28 1.41 4.25
C LYS A 39 6.92 0.85 4.68
N MET A 40 6.42 -0.11 3.91
CA MET A 40 5.18 -0.84 4.21
C MET A 40 5.34 -1.69 5.48
N PRO A 41 4.24 -1.96 6.22
CA PRO A 41 4.28 -2.84 7.39
C PRO A 41 4.76 -4.24 6.99
N LYS A 42 5.72 -4.81 7.74
CA LYS A 42 6.27 -6.15 7.43
C LYS A 42 5.24 -7.27 7.59
N THR A 43 4.16 -7.02 8.32
CA THR A 43 3.03 -7.94 8.50
C THR A 43 2.02 -7.89 7.36
N LEU A 44 2.19 -7.00 6.38
CA LEU A 44 1.26 -6.85 5.27
C LEU A 44 1.31 -8.09 4.36
N GLN A 45 0.16 -8.72 4.20
CA GLN A 45 -0.06 -9.91 3.39
C GLN A 45 -0.83 -9.58 2.11
N GLU A 46 -1.71 -8.59 2.14
CA GLU A 46 -2.57 -8.23 1.01
C GLU A 46 -2.58 -6.72 0.77
N LEU A 47 -2.28 -6.32 -0.47
CA LEU A 47 -2.32 -4.93 -0.92
C LEU A 47 -3.19 -4.83 -2.18
N ARG A 48 -4.30 -4.09 -2.09
CA ARG A 48 -5.17 -3.81 -3.26
C ARG A 48 -5.06 -2.36 -3.67
N VAL A 49 -4.63 -2.12 -4.91
CA VAL A 49 -4.34 -0.78 -5.43
C VAL A 49 -4.90 -0.55 -6.84
N HIS A 50 -5.80 -1.40 -7.32
CA HIS A 50 -6.42 -1.26 -8.65
C HIS A 50 -7.24 0.04 -8.74
N GLU A 51 -7.49 0.52 -9.97
CA GLU A 51 -8.19 1.79 -10.20
C GLU A 51 -7.48 2.97 -9.50
N ASN A 52 -6.16 3.05 -9.68
CA ASN A 52 -5.31 4.20 -9.35
C ASN A 52 -4.54 4.64 -10.60
N GLU A 53 -3.72 5.68 -10.48
CA GLU A 53 -2.86 6.22 -11.54
C GLU A 53 -1.39 5.75 -11.40
N ILE A 54 -1.18 4.55 -10.84
CA ILE A 54 0.18 4.07 -10.52
C ILE A 54 0.92 3.76 -11.82
N THR A 55 1.93 4.56 -12.12
CA THR A 55 2.75 4.41 -13.34
C THR A 55 4.12 3.80 -13.03
N LYS A 56 4.54 3.82 -11.77
CA LYS A 56 5.83 3.32 -11.31
C LYS A 56 5.69 2.62 -9.98
N VAL A 57 6.36 1.48 -9.86
CA VAL A 57 6.48 0.73 -8.61
C VAL A 57 7.96 0.54 -8.31
N ARG A 58 8.41 1.10 -7.18
CA ARG A 58 9.80 0.93 -6.73
C ARG A 58 9.94 -0.42 -6.04
N LYS A 59 11.02 -1.16 -6.32
CA LYS A 59 11.33 -2.45 -5.67
C LYS A 59 11.39 -2.32 -4.14
N SER A 60 11.81 -1.16 -3.63
CA SER A 60 11.88 -0.84 -2.20
C SER A 60 10.54 -0.94 -1.46
N VAL A 61 9.40 -0.80 -2.17
CA VAL A 61 8.05 -0.92 -1.58
C VAL A 61 7.82 -2.31 -0.98
N PHE A 62 8.39 -3.35 -1.60
CA PHE A 62 8.20 -4.74 -1.20
C PHE A 62 9.32 -5.29 -0.29
N ASN A 63 10.28 -4.44 0.12
CA ASN A 63 11.38 -4.88 0.96
C ASN A 63 10.89 -5.39 2.32
N GLY A 64 11.16 -6.67 2.61
CA GLY A 64 10.79 -7.30 3.87
C GLY A 64 9.32 -7.73 3.95
N LEU A 65 8.56 -7.66 2.85
CA LEU A 65 7.19 -8.15 2.75
C LEU A 65 7.16 -9.65 2.39
N ASN A 66 7.72 -10.47 3.29
CA ASN A 66 7.95 -11.89 3.03
C ASN A 66 6.68 -12.74 2.98
N GLN A 67 5.54 -12.20 3.42
CA GLN A 67 4.24 -12.87 3.44
C GLN A 67 3.24 -12.27 2.46
N MET A 68 3.68 -11.36 1.59
CA MET A 68 2.77 -10.61 0.74
C MET A 68 2.42 -11.37 -0.54
N ILE A 69 1.13 -11.50 -0.78
CA ILE A 69 0.57 -11.98 -2.04
C ILE A 69 0.05 -10.75 -2.79
N VAL A 70 0.55 -10.54 -4.01
CA VAL A 70 0.01 -9.51 -4.92
C VAL A 70 -1.17 -10.14 -5.66
N VAL A 71 -2.36 -9.55 -5.52
CA VAL A 71 -3.59 -9.94 -6.23
C VAL A 71 -4.13 -8.76 -7.02
#